data_AF-A0A7X9PCM7-F1
#
_entry.id   AF-A0A7X9PCM7-F1
#
_cell.length_a   1.000
_cell.length_b   1.000
_cell.length_c   1.000
_cell.angle_alpha   90.00
_cell.angle_beta   90.00
_cell.angle_gamma   90.00
#
_symmetry.space_group_name_H-M   'P 1'
#
loop_
_entity.id
_entity.type
_entity.pdbx_description
1 polymer ?
#
loop_
_entity_poly.entity_id
_entity_poly.type
_entity_poly.pdbx_seq_one_letter_code
_entity_poly.pdbx_strand_id
1 'polypeptide(L)'
;MAGFKGFNVTAKRCLVMPEAFTSEAMQYVSSLQELKACLYFFAALGQEKDFDVPLTLETVLEVVREPLEADTLSAALSEACEHGILLSVVANDQQYYLLNTARGRAIQKAA
;
A
#
# COMPACT_ATOMS: atom_id res chain seq x y z
N MET A 1 6.72 -18.65 14.66
CA MET A 1 6.45 -17.65 13.60
C MET A 1 4.95 -17.41 13.56
N ALA A 2 4.48 -16.20 13.85
CA ALA A 2 3.07 -15.87 13.67
C ALA A 2 2.79 -15.79 12.16
N GLY A 3 1.91 -16.64 11.65
CA GLY A 3 1.51 -16.64 10.24
C GLY A 3 0.72 -15.38 9.88
N PHE A 4 0.72 -15.02 8.59
CA PHE A 4 -0.09 -13.92 8.08
C PHE A 4 -1.59 -14.15 8.37
N LYS A 5 -2.21 -13.24 9.12
CA LYS A 5 -3.61 -13.40 9.58
C LYS A 5 -4.66 -12.93 8.56
N GLY A 6 -4.23 -12.44 7.40
CA GLY A 6 -5.11 -11.91 6.36
C GLY A 6 -5.54 -10.47 6.62
N PHE A 7 -6.66 -10.09 6.03
CA PHE A 7 -7.16 -8.72 5.97
C PHE A 7 -8.44 -8.56 6.80
N ASN A 8 -8.63 -7.39 7.41
CA ASN A 8 -9.84 -7.04 8.15
C ASN A 8 -10.89 -6.42 7.21
N VAL A 9 -11.25 -7.16 6.15
CA VAL A 9 -12.18 -6.66 5.13
C VAL A 9 -13.50 -7.43 5.26
N THR A 10 -14.54 -6.74 5.70
CA THR A 10 -15.89 -7.29 5.94
C THR A 10 -16.59 -7.69 4.64
N ALA A 11 -16.18 -7.12 3.51
CA ALA A 11 -16.74 -7.39 2.19
C ALA A 11 -15.85 -8.37 1.41
N LYS A 12 -16.47 -9.40 0.82
CA LYS A 12 -15.89 -10.33 -0.17
C LYS A 12 -15.49 -9.62 -1.48
N ARG A 13 -14.94 -8.41 -1.44
CA ARG A 13 -14.37 -7.78 -2.63
C ARG A 13 -13.06 -8.48 -2.93
N CYS A 14 -12.95 -9.04 -4.14
CA CYS A 14 -11.69 -9.58 -4.64
C CYS A 14 -10.61 -8.51 -4.46
N LEU A 15 -9.51 -8.90 -3.84
CA LEU A 15 -8.34 -8.04 -3.72
C LEU A 15 -7.81 -7.81 -5.13
N VAL A 16 -7.99 -6.59 -5.65
CA VAL A 16 -7.53 -6.24 -6.99
C VAL A 16 -6.09 -5.80 -6.84
N MET A 17 -5.18 -6.70 -7.20
CA MET A 17 -3.77 -6.36 -7.32
C MET A 17 -3.54 -5.71 -8.69
N PRO A 18 -2.89 -4.54 -8.74
CA PRO A 18 -2.51 -3.94 -10.01
C PRO A 18 -1.62 -4.89 -10.80
N GLU A 19 -1.87 -5.03 -12.10
CA GLU A 19 -1.10 -5.94 -12.96
C GLU A 19 0.40 -5.59 -12.93
N ALA A 20 0.73 -4.29 -12.94
CA ALA A 20 2.09 -3.77 -12.79
C ALA A 20 2.77 -4.23 -11.49
N PHE A 21 2.01 -4.45 -10.42
CA PHE A 21 2.58 -5.01 -9.19
C PHE A 21 2.99 -6.47 -9.40
N THR A 22 2.12 -7.27 -9.99
CA THR A 22 2.38 -8.71 -10.20
C THR A 22 3.39 -8.99 -11.31
N SER A 23 3.45 -8.15 -12.35
CA SER A 23 4.34 -8.35 -13.50
C SER A 23 5.74 -7.77 -13.26
N GLU A 24 5.84 -6.63 -12.58
CA GLU A 24 7.08 -5.86 -12.48
C GLU A 24 7.52 -5.64 -11.04
N ALA A 25 6.64 -5.16 -10.16
CA ALA A 25 7.05 -4.76 -8.81
C ALA A 25 7.41 -5.96 -7.90
N MET A 26 6.76 -7.11 -8.10
CA MET A 26 6.94 -8.31 -7.26
C MET A 26 8.39 -8.81 -7.24
N GLN A 27 9.16 -8.58 -8.32
CA GLN A 27 10.57 -8.98 -8.38
C GLN A 27 11.49 -8.12 -7.49
N TYR A 28 11.03 -6.91 -7.13
CA TYR A 28 11.78 -5.95 -6.31
C TYR A 28 11.42 -6.04 -4.83
N VAL A 29 10.38 -6.81 -4.48
CA VAL A 29 10.00 -7.04 -3.09
C VAL A 29 11.10 -7.84 -2.40
N SER A 30 11.79 -7.18 -1.49
CA SER A 30 13.00 -7.67 -0.81
C SER A 30 12.69 -8.42 0.48
N SER A 31 11.55 -8.11 1.11
CA SER A 31 11.19 -8.64 2.42
C SER A 31 9.73 -9.10 2.48
N LEU A 32 9.46 -10.05 3.38
CA LEU A 32 8.09 -10.51 3.62
C LEU A 32 7.22 -9.42 4.27
N GLN A 33 7.84 -8.48 4.98
CA GLN A 33 7.16 -7.34 5.59
C GLN A 33 6.72 -6.34 4.53
N GLU A 34 7.59 -6.05 3.56
CA GLU A 34 7.28 -5.23 2.39
C GLU A 34 6.12 -5.83 1.59
N LEU A 35 6.17 -7.14 1.30
CA LEU A 35 5.06 -7.84 0.62
C LEU A 35 3.74 -7.68 1.37
N LYS A 36 3.75 -7.88 2.69
CA LYS A 36 2.57 -7.70 3.54
C LYS A 36 2.05 -6.27 3.47
N ALA A 37 2.94 -5.27 3.54
CA ALA A 37 2.57 -3.87 3.48
C ALA A 37 1.92 -3.51 2.13
N CYS A 38 2.47 -3.98 1.01
CA CYS A 38 1.85 -3.83 -0.30
C CYS A 38 0.46 -4.49 -0.36
N LEU A 39 0.32 -5.70 0.19
CA LEU A 39 -0.96 -6.39 0.23
C LEU A 39 -2.01 -5.65 1.08
N TYR A 40 -1.61 -5.10 2.23
CA TYR A 40 -2.48 -4.26 3.05
C TYR A 40 -2.86 -2.97 2.30
N PHE A 41 -1.91 -2.34 1.63
CA PHE A 41 -2.18 -1.19 0.79
C PHE A 41 -3.19 -1.49 -0.32
N PHE A 42 -3.05 -2.61 -1.03
CA PHE A 42 -4.02 -3.03 -2.05
C PHE A 42 -5.38 -3.39 -1.47
N ALA A 43 -5.43 -3.96 -0.26
CA ALA A 43 -6.68 -4.24 0.42
C ALA A 43 -7.42 -2.94 0.80
N ALA A 44 -6.69 -1.91 1.26
CA ALA A 44 -7.24 -0.59 1.52
C ALA A 44 -7.70 0.08 0.21
N LEU A 45 -6.90 0.01 -0.83
CA LEU A 45 -7.23 0.54 -2.15
C LEU A 45 -8.44 -0.14 -2.79
N GLY A 46 -8.62 -1.44 -2.58
CA GLY A 46 -9.81 -2.19 -3.03
C GLY A 46 -11.10 -1.82 -2.27
N GLN A 47 -11.01 -1.12 -1.14
CA GLN A 47 -12.19 -0.52 -0.51
C GLN A 47 -12.61 0.76 -1.21
N GLU A 48 -11.63 1.52 -1.72
CA GLU A 48 -11.87 2.71 -2.53
C GLU A 48 -12.52 2.37 -3.87
N LYS A 49 -13.29 3.32 -4.40
CA LYS A 49 -13.93 3.17 -5.72
C LYS A 49 -12.95 3.40 -6.88
N ASP A 50 -11.80 4.00 -6.59
CA ASP A 50 -10.80 4.40 -7.57
C ASP A 50 -9.40 3.99 -7.09
N PHE A 51 -8.59 3.45 -7.99
CA PHE A 51 -7.26 2.89 -7.69
C PHE A 51 -6.16 3.96 -7.64
N ASP A 52 -6.48 5.19 -8.03
CA ASP A 52 -5.55 6.31 -8.07
C ASP A 52 -5.67 7.21 -6.81
N VAL A 53 -6.37 6.77 -5.77
CA VAL A 53 -6.59 7.56 -4.54
C VAL A 53 -5.36 7.52 -3.63
N PRO A 54 -4.83 8.67 -3.18
CA PRO A 54 -3.81 8.72 -2.13
C PRO A 54 -4.37 8.18 -0.82
N LEU A 55 -3.70 7.18 -0.24
CA LEU A 55 -4.07 6.58 1.04
C LEU A 55 -3.12 7.04 2.14
N THR A 56 -3.65 7.27 3.33
CA THR A 56 -2.82 7.56 4.51
C THR A 56 -2.43 6.26 5.22
N LEU A 57 -1.43 6.33 6.10
CA LEU A 57 -1.05 5.19 6.94
C LEU A 57 -2.25 4.65 7.75
N GLU A 58 -3.10 5.55 8.23
CA GLU A 58 -4.30 5.22 9.01
C GLU A 58 -5.28 4.37 8.21
N THR A 59 -5.55 4.75 6.96
CA THR A 59 -6.43 3.97 6.06
C THR A 59 -5.88 2.58 5.79
N VAL A 60 -4.56 2.44 5.67
CA VAL A 60 -3.92 1.13 5.51
C VAL A 60 -4.01 0.32 6.80
N LEU A 61 -3.86 0.95 7.97
CA LEU A 61 -3.98 0.27 9.27
C LEU A 61 -5.39 -0.29 9.52
N GLU A 62 -6.45 0.37 9.04
CA GLU A 62 -7.83 -0.10 9.21
C GLU A 62 -8.07 -1.50 8.61
N VAL A 63 -7.36 -1.86 7.54
CA VAL A 63 -7.49 -3.18 6.89
C VAL A 63 -6.52 -4.22 7.45
N VAL A 64 -5.63 -3.86 8.36
CA VAL A 64 -4.72 -4.79 9.02
C VAL A 64 -5.48 -5.59 10.07
N ARG A 65 -5.42 -6.92 9.97
CA ARG A 65 -6.10 -7.83 10.92
C ARG A 65 -5.23 -8.24 12.11
N GLU A 66 -3.92 -8.07 11.99
CA GLU A 66 -2.98 -8.33 13.08
C GLU A 66 -2.65 -7.03 13.85
N PRO A 67 -2.29 -7.10 15.14
CA PRO A 67 -1.74 -5.96 15.86
C PRO A 67 -0.35 -5.68 15.30
N LEU A 68 -0.32 -4.95 14.18
CA LEU A 68 0.90 -4.47 13.55
C LEU A 68 1.16 -3.06 14.10
N GLU A 69 2.40 -2.81 14.54
CA GLU A 69 2.80 -1.47 14.96
C GLU A 69 2.80 -0.53 13.75
N ALA A 70 2.26 0.68 13.93
CA ALA A 70 2.20 1.70 12.89
C ALA A 70 3.59 2.01 12.32
N ASP A 71 4.62 2.04 13.19
CA ASP A 71 6.01 2.27 12.80
C ASP A 71 6.56 1.18 11.89
N THR A 72 6.19 -0.08 12.15
CA THR A 72 6.61 -1.23 11.33
C THR A 72 5.94 -1.19 9.95
N LEU A 73 4.66 -0.82 9.90
CA LEU A 73 3.95 -0.66 8.63
C LEU A 73 4.51 0.53 7.83
N SER A 74 4.77 1.65 8.50
CA SER A 74 5.34 2.84 7.88
C SER A 74 6.72 2.55 7.29
N ALA A 75 7.59 1.84 8.02
CA ALA A 75 8.90 1.44 7.52
C ALA A 75 8.78 0.55 6.28
N ALA A 76 7.90 -0.44 6.29
CA ALA A 76 7.68 -1.33 5.15
C ALA A 76 7.06 -0.62 3.93
N LEU A 77 6.19 0.39 4.16
CA LEU A 77 5.67 1.24 3.08
C LEU A 77 6.75 2.16 2.51
N SER A 78 7.64 2.68 3.36
CA SER A 78 8.82 3.44 2.92
C SER A 78 9.76 2.59 2.08
N GLU A 79 10.04 1.35 2.46
CA GLU A 79 10.81 0.39 1.65
C GLU A 79 10.15 0.16 0.28
N ALA A 80 8.83 -0.07 0.26
CA ALA A 80 8.10 -0.21 -1.00
C ALA A 80 8.14 1.06 -1.87
N CYS A 81 8.25 2.25 -1.26
CA CYS A 81 8.48 3.49 -1.99
C CYS A 81 9.90 3.57 -2.58
N GLU A 82 10.92 3.16 -1.82
CA GLU A 82 12.32 3.13 -2.29
C GLU A 82 12.50 2.15 -3.46
N HIS A 83 11.81 1.01 -3.43
CA HIS A 83 11.80 0.04 -4.53
C HIS A 83 10.91 0.45 -5.71
N GLY A 84 10.28 1.64 -5.66
CA GLY A 84 9.46 2.17 -6.74
C GLY A 84 8.16 1.41 -6.95
N ILE A 85 7.69 0.66 -5.95
CA ILE A 85 6.40 -0.03 -5.97
C ILE A 85 5.28 0.98 -5.67
N LEU A 86 5.52 1.79 -4.64
CA LEU A 86 4.65 2.87 -4.20
C LEU A 86 5.33 4.24 -4.40
N LEU A 87 4.56 5.30 -4.34
CA LEU A 87 5.04 6.67 -4.30
C LEU A 87 4.55 7.31 -3.00
N SER A 88 5.44 8.03 -2.31
CA SER A 88 5.07 8.85 -1.16
C SER A 88 4.90 10.31 -1.59
N VAL A 89 3.87 10.97 -1.06
CA VAL A 89 3.59 12.39 -1.27
C VAL A 89 3.26 13.01 0.07
N VAL A 90 3.83 14.18 0.35
CA VAL A 90 3.50 14.95 1.56
C VAL A 90 2.65 16.12 1.14
N ALA A 91 1.42 16.18 1.65
CA ALA A 91 0.49 17.28 1.41
C ALA A 91 -0.18 17.66 2.74
N ASN A 92 -0.28 18.96 3.04
CA ASN A 92 -0.88 19.47 4.30
C ASN A 92 -0.30 18.81 5.57
N ASP A 93 1.03 18.69 5.67
CA ASP A 93 1.75 18.02 6.78
C ASP A 93 1.38 16.53 7.00
N GLN A 94 0.73 15.89 6.03
CA GLN A 94 0.34 14.50 6.09
C GLN A 94 0.98 13.69 4.95
N GLN A 95 1.47 12.49 5.28
CA GLN A 95 2.08 11.59 4.30
C GLN A 95 1.01 10.68 3.69
N TYR A 96 0.97 10.71 2.36
CA TYR A 96 0.11 9.91 1.52
C TYR A 96 0.94 8.94 0.70
N TYR A 97 0.37 7.76 0.46
CA TYR A 97 0.95 6.70 -0.35
C TYR A 97 0.07 6.47 -1.57
N LEU A 98 0.70 6.37 -2.73
CA LEU A 98 0.08 6.20 -4.04
C LEU A 98 0.73 5.01 -4.74
N LEU A 99 0.06 4.47 -5.76
CA LEU A 99 0.72 3.54 -6.68
C LEU A 99 1.68 4.27 -7.62
N ASN A 100 2.80 3.62 -7.95
CA ASN A 100 3.69 4.10 -8.98
C ASN A 100 3.15 3.84 -10.40
N THR A 101 1.99 4.43 -10.72
CA THR A 101 1.42 4.45 -12.07
C THR A 101 1.76 5.77 -12.77
N ALA A 102 1.54 5.85 -14.09
CA ALA A 102 1.67 7.12 -14.82
C ALA A 102 0.78 8.23 -14.22
N ARG A 103 -0.40 7.86 -13.70
CA ARG A 103 -1.31 8.76 -12.99
C ARG A 103 -0.87 9.09 -11.58
N GLY A 104 -0.42 8.10 -10.79
CA GLY A 104 0.14 8.35 -9.46
C GLY A 104 1.34 9.31 -9.51
N ARG A 105 2.20 9.18 -10.52
CA ARG A 105 3.29 10.14 -10.79
C ARG A 105 2.80 11.53 -11.20
N ALA A 106 1.67 11.63 -11.90
CA ALA A 106 1.05 12.91 -12.22
C ALA A 106 0.48 13.59 -10.96
N ILE A 107 -0.15 12.81 -10.07
CA ILE A 107 -0.66 13.28 -8.77
C ILE A 107 0.50 13.74 -7.87
N GLN A 108 1.57 12.94 -7.75
CA GLN A 108 2.76 13.32 -6.99
C GLN A 108 3.42 14.61 -7.50
N LYS A 109 3.37 14.88 -8.81
CA LYS A 109 3.89 16.13 -9.38
C LYS A 109 2.97 17.34 -9.19
N ALA A 110 1.69 17.10 -8.91
CA ALA A 110 0.67 18.14 -8.76
C ALA A 110 0.41 18.54 -7.30
N ALA A 111 0.90 17.73 -6.34
CA ALA A 111 0.89 17.99 -4.91
C ALA A 111 2.16 18.77 -4.50
#